data_AF-A0A556BB74-F1
#
_entry.id   AF-A0A556BB74-F1
#
_cell.length_a   1.000
_cell.length_b   1.000
_cell.length_c   1.000
_cell.angle_alpha   90.00
_cell.angle_beta   90.00
_cell.angle_gamma   90.00
#
_symmetry.space_group_name_H-M   'P 1'
#
loop_
_entity.id
_entity.type
_entity.pdbx_description
1 polymer ?
#
loop_
_entity_poly.entity_id
_entity_poly.type
_entity_poly.pdbx_seq_one_letter_code
_entity_poly.pdbx_strand_id
1 'polypeptide(L)'
;MVENIRSELFFLKQFGFNNTLLQDIFLLGIDPINIIFNRGYKIYAELEKKFTDKDRKLAENYYKYRDFKIDLFKEDDFLRDSKSKMYFKYDVNEMTELIPEKIMPLFMYSKGDISLLEVNQKRVAIVGTRHPSPKAIAITKKLTRKFVEDNYVIVSGLAKGIDTISHETAIVHKGKTIAVLPTNFNKIYPKENQELAKKILDGGLLVTSIGPKENTYKSSFLDRNQYLANISDIVVVTETNLKSGTMNTIRNASEASKKILFVDQEDELINNKIRGFGGEMLND
;
A
#
# COMPACT_ATOMS: atom_id res chain seq x y z
N MET A 1 -15.96 8.62 22.41
CA MET A 1 -15.95 9.93 21.70
C MET A 1 -14.90 9.94 20.58
N VAL A 2 -13.65 9.51 20.83
CA VAL A 2 -12.56 9.45 19.83
C VAL A 2 -12.75 8.34 18.75
N GLU A 3 -13.26 7.15 19.11
CA GLU A 3 -13.56 6.08 18.14
C GLU A 3 -14.63 6.47 17.09
N ASN A 4 -15.45 7.47 17.42
CA ASN A 4 -16.46 8.00 16.50
C ASN A 4 -15.82 8.87 15.40
N ILE A 5 -14.78 9.64 15.72
CA ILE A 5 -14.15 10.59 14.78
C ILE A 5 -13.42 9.85 13.65
N ARG A 6 -12.59 8.86 13.97
CA ARG A 6 -11.85 8.08 12.95
C ARG A 6 -12.80 7.41 11.95
N SER A 7 -13.88 6.83 12.47
CA SER A 7 -14.89 6.16 11.64
C SER A 7 -15.56 7.16 10.70
N GLU A 8 -15.97 8.33 11.19
CA GLU A 8 -16.55 9.38 10.34
C GLU A 8 -15.55 9.89 9.29
N LEU A 9 -14.29 10.12 9.66
CA LEU A 9 -13.25 10.54 8.71
C LEU A 9 -13.06 9.52 7.59
N PHE A 10 -13.11 8.22 7.91
CA PHE A 10 -13.08 7.17 6.89
C PHE A 10 -14.26 7.30 5.93
N PHE A 11 -15.49 7.39 6.43
CA PHE A 11 -16.68 7.48 5.59
C PHE A 11 -16.70 8.76 4.74
N LEU A 12 -16.29 9.90 5.30
CA LEU A 12 -16.15 11.16 4.56
C LEU A 12 -15.13 11.05 3.43
N LYS A 13 -13.99 10.40 3.69
CA LYS A 13 -12.99 10.10 2.65
C LYS A 13 -13.60 9.24 1.54
N GLN A 14 -14.34 8.19 1.89
CA GLN A 14 -15.02 7.34 0.90
C GLN A 14 -16.13 8.08 0.14
N PHE A 15 -16.79 9.05 0.78
CA PHE A 15 -17.78 9.93 0.14
C PHE A 15 -17.14 10.92 -0.85
N GLY A 16 -15.83 11.16 -0.69
CA GLY A 16 -15.00 11.87 -1.65
C GLY A 16 -14.42 13.18 -1.15
N PHE A 17 -14.46 13.45 0.16
CA PHE A 17 -13.79 14.62 0.75
C PHE A 17 -12.27 14.54 0.61
N ASN A 18 -11.63 15.71 0.47
CA ASN A 18 -10.19 15.82 0.33
C ASN A 18 -9.41 15.33 1.58
N ASN A 19 -8.34 14.54 1.39
CA ASN A 19 -7.54 13.99 2.49
C ASN A 19 -6.86 15.05 3.37
N THR A 20 -6.42 16.17 2.80
CA THR A 20 -5.75 17.26 3.55
C THR A 20 -6.76 17.95 4.47
N LEU A 21 -7.97 18.21 3.96
CA LEU A 21 -9.05 18.77 4.78
C LEU A 21 -9.40 17.84 5.95
N LEU A 22 -9.52 16.54 5.71
CA LEU A 22 -9.85 15.56 6.76
C LEU A 22 -8.74 15.42 7.81
N GLN A 23 -7.47 15.51 7.40
CA GLN A 23 -6.33 15.57 8.33
C GLN A 23 -6.38 16.81 9.21
N ASP A 24 -6.62 17.99 8.61
CA ASP A 24 -6.72 19.24 9.37
C ASP A 24 -7.85 19.19 10.40
N ILE A 25 -9.02 18.66 10.02
CA ILE A 25 -10.15 18.48 10.93
C ILE A 25 -9.78 17.57 12.11
N PHE A 26 -9.10 16.45 11.84
CA PHE A 26 -8.62 15.54 12.89
C PHE A 26 -7.66 16.22 13.85
N LEU A 27 -6.66 16.94 13.32
CA LEU A 27 -5.62 17.61 14.12
C LEU A 27 -6.18 18.75 14.98
N LEU A 28 -7.27 19.37 14.55
CA LEU A 28 -7.98 20.36 15.36
C LEU A 28 -8.83 19.72 16.49
N GLY A 29 -9.00 18.39 16.49
CA GLY A 29 -9.78 17.67 17.50
C GLY A 29 -11.29 17.94 17.43
N ILE A 30 -11.79 18.31 16.24
CA ILE A 30 -13.18 18.72 16.04
C ILE A 30 -14.01 17.56 15.48
N ASP A 31 -15.27 17.47 15.88
CA ASP A 31 -16.21 16.54 15.28
C ASP A 31 -16.37 16.83 13.77
N PRO A 32 -16.04 15.85 12.89
CA PRO A 32 -15.98 16.09 11.45
C PRO A 32 -17.37 16.28 10.83
N ILE A 33 -18.43 15.74 11.43
CA ILE A 33 -19.79 15.89 10.92
C ILE A 33 -20.31 17.29 11.21
N ASN A 34 -20.15 17.75 12.44
CA ASN A 34 -20.53 19.11 12.83
C ASN A 34 -19.76 20.14 12.00
N ILE A 35 -18.45 20.00 11.86
CA ILE A 35 -17.67 21.02 11.13
C ILE A 35 -17.90 20.99 9.62
N ILE A 36 -18.29 19.87 9.01
CA ILE A 36 -18.54 19.83 7.56
C ILE A 36 -19.97 20.26 7.23
N PHE A 37 -20.95 19.82 8.01
CA PHE A 37 -22.36 19.98 7.66
C PHE A 37 -23.10 21.05 8.48
N ASN A 38 -22.51 21.59 9.55
CA ASN A 38 -23.11 22.66 10.36
C ASN A 38 -22.32 23.98 10.24
N ARG A 39 -22.83 24.90 9.40
CA ARG A 39 -22.18 26.18 9.05
C ARG A 39 -22.12 27.21 10.18
N GLY A 40 -22.72 26.93 11.35
CA GLY A 40 -22.81 27.88 12.46
C GLY A 40 -21.55 28.02 13.33
N TYR A 41 -20.51 27.19 13.12
CA TYR A 41 -19.31 27.18 13.96
C TYR A 41 -18.31 28.29 13.58
N LYS A 42 -17.73 29.01 14.56
CA LYS A 42 -16.69 30.03 14.27
C LYS A 42 -15.49 29.45 13.49
N ILE A 43 -15.09 28.21 13.83
CA ILE A 43 -13.99 27.49 13.18
C ILE A 43 -14.35 27.08 11.74
N TYR A 44 -15.65 26.93 11.41
CA TYR A 44 -16.11 26.59 10.07
C TYR A 44 -15.63 27.62 9.05
N ALA A 45 -15.81 28.92 9.33
CA ALA A 45 -15.44 29.99 8.42
C ALA A 45 -13.95 30.02 8.06
N GLU A 46 -13.08 29.53 8.96
CA GLU A 46 -11.65 29.40 8.70
C GLU A 46 -11.35 28.15 7.85
N LEU A 47 -12.00 27.02 8.14
CA LEU A 47 -11.81 25.77 7.39
C LEU A 47 -12.43 25.81 5.99
N GLU A 48 -13.52 26.53 5.77
CA GLU A 48 -14.21 26.65 4.48
C GLU A 48 -13.28 27.18 3.36
N LYS A 49 -12.25 27.95 3.74
CA LYS A 49 -11.20 28.42 2.82
C LYS A 49 -10.36 27.28 2.25
N LYS A 50 -10.28 26.15 2.96
CA LYS A 50 -9.55 24.94 2.55
C LYS A 50 -10.41 23.97 1.72
N PHE A 51 -11.72 24.17 1.66
CA PHE A 51 -12.61 23.31 0.87
C PHE A 51 -12.33 23.53 -0.62
N THR A 52 -12.23 22.44 -1.36
CA THR A 52 -12.34 22.51 -2.82
C THR A 52 -13.80 22.72 -3.22
N ASP A 53 -14.07 23.10 -4.48
CA ASP A 53 -15.44 23.22 -4.99
C ASP A 53 -16.22 21.90 -4.88
N LYS A 54 -15.51 20.78 -5.03
CA LYS A 54 -16.06 19.45 -4.80
C LYS A 54 -16.48 19.28 -3.33
N ASP A 55 -15.60 19.63 -2.38
CA ASP A 55 -15.89 19.49 -0.95
C ASP A 55 -17.11 20.36 -0.56
N ARG A 56 -17.20 21.60 -1.07
CA ARG A 56 -18.35 22.49 -0.82
C ARG A 56 -19.66 21.84 -1.28
N LYS A 57 -19.67 21.28 -2.50
CA LYS A 57 -20.84 20.59 -3.06
C LYS A 57 -21.21 19.33 -2.26
N LEU A 58 -20.23 18.59 -1.76
CA LEU A 58 -20.50 17.42 -0.91
C LEU A 58 -21.09 17.82 0.45
N ALA A 59 -20.62 18.93 1.02
CA ALA A 59 -21.05 19.45 2.32
C ALA A 59 -22.48 20.03 2.34
N GLU A 60 -23.11 20.25 1.19
CA GLU A 60 -24.48 20.78 1.10
C GLU A 60 -25.56 19.80 1.57
N ASN A 61 -25.29 18.49 1.58
CA ASN A 61 -26.33 17.48 1.82
C ASN A 61 -25.88 16.37 2.79
N TYR A 62 -26.10 16.62 4.08
CA TYR A 62 -25.85 15.64 5.14
C TYR A 62 -26.65 14.34 4.97
N TYR A 63 -27.91 14.41 4.54
CA TYR A 63 -28.74 13.22 4.35
C TYR A 63 -28.16 12.27 3.29
N LYS A 64 -27.64 12.83 2.19
CA LYS A 64 -26.93 12.06 1.17
C LYS A 64 -25.67 11.37 1.71
N TYR A 65 -24.91 12.05 2.57
CA TYR A 65 -23.76 11.44 3.25
C TYR A 65 -24.19 10.31 4.18
N ARG A 66 -25.22 10.54 4.99
CA ARG A 66 -25.76 9.55 5.94
C ARG A 66 -26.22 8.29 5.22
N ASP A 67 -26.97 8.45 4.14
CA ASP A 67 -27.49 7.31 3.38
C ASP A 67 -26.33 6.55 2.69
N PHE A 68 -25.37 7.27 2.09
CA PHE A 68 -24.14 6.67 1.55
C PHE A 68 -23.37 5.83 2.59
N LYS A 69 -23.22 6.33 3.82
CA LYS A 69 -22.52 5.62 4.89
C LYS A 69 -23.20 4.30 5.22
N ILE A 70 -24.53 4.30 5.31
CA ILE A 70 -25.33 3.10 5.56
C ILE A 70 -25.17 2.09 4.43
N ASP A 71 -25.25 2.56 3.18
CA ASP A 71 -25.14 1.70 2.00
C ASP A 71 -23.74 1.09 1.88
N LEU A 72 -22.69 1.91 2.03
CA LEU A 72 -21.31 1.44 1.99
C LEU A 72 -21.04 0.34 3.04
N PHE A 73 -21.51 0.54 4.27
CA PHE A 73 -21.33 -0.43 5.34
C PHE A 73 -22.01 -1.78 5.04
N LYS A 74 -23.17 -1.76 4.38
CA LYS A 74 -23.89 -2.97 3.97
C LYS A 74 -23.20 -3.66 2.79
N GLU A 75 -22.81 -2.89 1.78
CA GLU A 75 -22.35 -3.41 0.49
C GLU A 75 -20.93 -3.97 0.51
N ASP A 76 -19.99 -3.34 1.23
CA ASP A 76 -18.58 -3.68 1.09
C ASP A 76 -18.11 -4.73 2.09
N ASP A 77 -17.66 -5.88 1.59
CA ASP A 77 -17.20 -7.00 2.40
C ASP A 77 -15.99 -6.66 3.27
N PHE A 78 -15.12 -5.72 2.87
CA PHE A 78 -13.96 -5.32 3.67
C PHE A 78 -14.37 -4.83 5.07
N LEU A 79 -15.49 -4.10 5.16
CA LEU A 79 -15.98 -3.53 6.42
C LEU A 79 -16.59 -4.57 7.35
N ARG A 80 -16.89 -5.77 6.84
CA ARG A 80 -17.53 -6.87 7.57
C ARG A 80 -16.60 -8.08 7.75
N ASP A 81 -15.44 -8.07 7.11
CA ASP A 81 -14.48 -9.15 7.12
C ASP A 81 -13.58 -9.08 8.36
N SER A 82 -13.65 -10.08 9.23
CA SER A 82 -12.85 -10.15 10.46
C SER A 82 -11.35 -10.28 10.22
N LYS A 83 -10.92 -10.63 9.00
CA LYS A 83 -9.52 -10.67 8.58
C LYS A 83 -9.05 -9.39 7.90
N SER A 84 -9.93 -8.39 7.81
CA SER A 84 -9.61 -7.08 7.26
C SER A 84 -9.31 -6.09 8.39
N LYS A 85 -8.31 -5.24 8.19
CA LYS A 85 -7.92 -4.20 9.14
C LYS A 85 -7.71 -2.88 8.43
N MET A 86 -8.21 -1.81 9.05
CA MET A 86 -7.95 -0.44 8.65
C MET A 86 -6.89 0.15 9.57
N TYR A 87 -5.94 0.87 8.99
CA TYR A 87 -4.88 1.60 9.68
C TYR A 87 -5.14 3.08 9.48
N PHE A 88 -5.01 3.85 10.56
CA PHE A 88 -5.17 5.29 10.53
C PHE A 88 -3.83 5.92 10.88
N LYS A 89 -3.48 6.94 10.11
CA LYS A 89 -2.16 7.56 10.09
C LYS A 89 -1.64 7.97 11.47
N TYR A 90 -2.53 8.37 12.38
CA TYR A 90 -2.17 8.94 13.67
C TYR A 90 -2.30 7.96 14.84
N ASP A 91 -2.68 6.70 14.58
CA ASP A 91 -2.72 5.68 15.62
C ASP A 91 -1.37 4.98 15.74
N VAL A 92 -1.02 4.48 16.92
CA VAL A 92 0.11 3.55 17.07
C VAL A 92 -0.36 2.14 16.70
N ASN A 93 0.17 1.60 15.60
CA ASN A 93 -0.13 0.28 15.05
C ASN A 93 1.03 -0.26 14.20
N GLU A 94 0.94 -1.53 13.80
CA GLU A 94 1.97 -2.24 13.03
C GLU A 94 2.30 -1.57 11.68
N MET A 95 1.35 -0.87 11.05
CA MET A 95 1.60 -0.16 9.79
C MET A 95 2.35 1.16 10.03
N THR A 96 1.99 1.91 11.07
CA THR A 96 2.66 3.17 11.43
C THR A 96 4.06 2.97 12.02
N GLU A 97 4.35 1.78 12.54
CA GLU A 97 5.71 1.40 12.95
C GLU A 97 6.63 1.15 11.74
N LEU A 98 6.06 0.71 10.61
CA LEU A 98 6.81 0.40 9.39
C LEU A 98 6.87 1.55 8.38
N ILE A 99 5.82 2.38 8.34
CA ILE A 99 5.65 3.44 7.34
C ILE A 99 5.70 4.80 8.04
N PRO A 100 6.66 5.68 7.70
CA PRO A 100 6.74 7.01 8.27
C PRO A 100 5.48 7.84 8.02
N GLU A 101 5.03 8.56 9.04
CA GLU A 101 3.83 9.42 8.98
C GLU A 101 3.83 10.34 7.75
N LYS A 102 4.99 10.90 7.39
CA LYS A 102 5.16 11.81 6.26
C LYS A 102 4.60 11.25 4.94
N ILE A 103 4.80 9.95 4.68
CA ILE A 103 4.38 9.31 3.43
C ILE A 103 3.09 8.51 3.59
N MET A 104 2.68 8.20 4.83
CA MET A 104 1.48 7.42 5.07
C MET A 104 0.23 8.23 4.67
N PRO A 105 -0.68 7.63 3.87
CA PRO A 105 -1.97 8.24 3.59
C PRO A 105 -2.83 8.22 4.84
N LEU A 106 -3.91 9.02 4.87
CA LEU A 106 -4.79 9.10 6.04
C LEU A 106 -5.29 7.72 6.52
N PHE A 107 -5.56 6.83 5.56
CA PHE A 107 -5.91 5.44 5.83
C PHE A 107 -5.14 4.49 4.91
N MET A 108 -4.71 3.37 5.48
CA MET A 108 -4.29 2.18 4.76
C MET A 108 -5.16 1.00 5.18
N TYR A 109 -5.15 -0.07 4.39
CA TYR A 109 -6.03 -1.22 4.56
C TYR A 109 -5.24 -2.50 4.34
N SER A 110 -5.55 -3.54 5.10
CA SER A 110 -5.05 -4.88 4.83
C SER A 110 -6.16 -5.93 4.92
N LYS A 111 -5.91 -7.07 4.27
CA LYS A 111 -6.75 -8.26 4.34
C LYS A 111 -5.87 -9.50 4.41
N GLY A 112 -6.06 -10.35 5.42
CA GLY A 112 -5.26 -11.55 5.65
C GLY A 112 -4.57 -11.58 7.02
N ASP A 113 -3.38 -12.17 7.08
CA ASP A 113 -2.61 -12.34 8.31
C ASP A 113 -1.78 -11.10 8.65
N ILE A 114 -2.29 -10.28 9.59
CA ILE A 114 -1.65 -9.02 10.00
C ILE A 114 -0.36 -9.22 10.80
N SER A 115 -0.13 -10.42 11.37
CA SER A 115 1.10 -10.70 12.13
C SER A 115 2.36 -10.55 11.28
N LEU A 116 2.23 -10.65 9.95
CA LEU A 116 3.32 -10.45 8.99
C LEU A 116 3.87 -9.01 8.97
N LEU A 117 3.13 -8.04 9.55
CA LEU A 117 3.55 -6.66 9.70
C LEU A 117 4.21 -6.38 11.06
N GLU A 118 4.29 -7.33 11.98
CA GLU A 118 4.98 -7.13 13.25
C GLU A 118 6.46 -6.77 13.05
N VAL A 119 7.00 -5.88 13.88
CA VAL A 119 8.38 -5.36 13.74
C VAL A 119 9.48 -6.42 13.81
N ASN A 120 9.20 -7.57 14.43
CA ASN A 120 10.13 -8.70 14.55
C ASN A 120 10.17 -9.60 13.30
N GLN A 121 9.24 -9.42 12.36
CA GLN A 121 9.21 -10.21 11.12
C GLN A 121 10.27 -9.71 10.14
N LYS A 122 10.98 -10.66 9.53
CA LYS A 122 11.94 -10.37 8.45
C LYS A 122 11.20 -10.30 7.12
N ARG A 123 11.31 -9.19 6.40
CA ARG A 123 10.62 -8.95 5.13
C ARG A 123 11.60 -8.61 4.03
N VAL A 124 11.45 -9.30 2.90
CA VAL A 124 12.23 -9.03 1.68
C VAL A 124 11.31 -8.73 0.52
N ALA A 125 11.45 -7.54 -0.05
CA ALA A 125 10.83 -7.21 -1.30
C ALA A 125 11.59 -7.84 -2.46
N ILE A 126 10.88 -8.53 -3.36
CA ILE A 126 11.45 -9.02 -4.62
C ILE A 126 10.71 -8.35 -5.77
N VAL A 127 11.42 -7.57 -6.56
CA VAL A 127 10.84 -6.70 -7.59
C VAL A 127 11.61 -6.76 -8.90
N GLY A 128 10.92 -6.50 -10.00
CA GLY A 128 11.56 -6.48 -11.32
C GLY A 128 10.60 -6.23 -12.47
N THR A 129 11.04 -6.57 -13.67
CA THR A 129 10.29 -6.36 -14.91
C THR A 129 9.02 -7.20 -14.97
N ARG A 130 8.05 -6.69 -15.75
CA ARG A 130 6.81 -7.41 -16.09
C ARG A 130 7.01 -8.46 -17.19
N HIS A 131 8.15 -8.43 -17.88
CA HIS A 131 8.50 -9.32 -18.97
C HIS A 131 9.91 -9.91 -18.75
N PRO A 132 10.08 -10.78 -17.74
CA PRO A 132 11.40 -11.26 -17.35
C PRO A 132 11.98 -12.23 -18.36
N SER A 133 13.30 -12.18 -18.52
CA SER A 133 14.07 -13.19 -19.24
C SER A 133 14.02 -14.55 -18.54
N PRO A 134 14.29 -15.67 -19.23
CA PRO A 134 14.42 -16.98 -18.60
C PRO A 134 15.43 -17.01 -17.44
N LYS A 135 16.54 -16.27 -17.57
CA LYS A 135 17.54 -16.10 -16.51
C LYS A 135 16.93 -15.42 -15.29
N ALA A 136 16.20 -14.32 -15.48
CA ALA A 136 15.55 -13.61 -14.38
C ALA A 136 14.45 -14.42 -13.70
N ILE A 137 13.70 -15.24 -14.44
CA ILE A 137 12.75 -16.18 -13.86
C ILE A 137 13.48 -17.17 -12.95
N ALA A 138 14.56 -17.80 -13.44
CA ALA A 138 15.32 -18.79 -12.68
C ALA A 138 15.95 -18.20 -11.42
N ILE A 139 16.61 -17.04 -11.52
CA ILE A 139 17.24 -16.40 -10.36
C ILE A 139 16.20 -15.90 -9.35
N THR A 140 15.06 -15.37 -9.80
CA THR A 140 13.97 -14.95 -8.90
C THR A 140 13.44 -16.13 -8.11
N LYS A 141 13.22 -17.28 -8.76
CA LYS A 141 12.80 -18.51 -8.06
C LYS A 141 13.85 -18.96 -7.04
N LYS A 142 15.13 -19.00 -7.44
CA LYS A 142 16.26 -19.39 -6.57
C LYS A 142 16.34 -18.49 -5.33
N LEU A 143 16.33 -17.17 -5.52
CA LEU A 143 16.43 -16.19 -4.44
C LEU A 143 15.20 -16.23 -3.54
N THR A 144 14.00 -16.25 -4.11
CA THR A 144 12.75 -16.32 -3.33
C THR A 144 12.74 -17.56 -2.43
N ARG A 145 13.08 -18.73 -3.00
CA ARG A 145 13.18 -19.98 -2.23
C ARG A 145 14.16 -19.84 -1.07
N LYS A 146 15.37 -19.32 -1.31
CA LYS A 146 16.38 -19.13 -0.27
C LYS A 146 15.86 -18.24 0.87
N PHE A 147 15.24 -17.10 0.53
CA PHE A 147 14.65 -16.21 1.53
C PHE A 147 13.54 -16.88 2.34
N VAL A 148 12.70 -17.70 1.70
CA VAL A 148 11.67 -18.47 2.40
C VAL A 148 12.30 -19.50 3.35
N GLU A 149 13.34 -20.22 2.93
CA GLU A 149 14.09 -21.16 3.77
C GLU A 149 14.73 -20.45 4.98
N ASP A 150 15.13 -19.18 4.81
CA ASP A 150 15.65 -18.31 5.87
C ASP A 150 14.55 -17.61 6.71
N ASN A 151 13.28 -18.02 6.56
CA ASN A 151 12.09 -17.49 7.24
C ASN A 151 11.80 -15.99 6.97
N TYR A 152 12.12 -15.49 5.78
CA TYR A 152 11.65 -14.19 5.34
C TYR A 152 10.23 -14.27 4.77
N VAL A 153 9.44 -13.24 5.06
CA VAL A 153 8.19 -12.95 4.39
C VAL A 153 8.50 -12.26 3.06
N ILE A 154 7.99 -12.81 1.97
CA ILE A 154 8.19 -12.25 0.63
C ILE A 154 7.22 -11.09 0.42
N VAL A 155 7.71 -9.90 0.11
CA VAL A 155 6.89 -8.74 -0.23
C VAL A 155 6.98 -8.48 -1.72
N SER A 156 5.86 -8.25 -2.38
CA SER A 156 5.88 -7.78 -3.77
C SER A 156 4.60 -7.05 -4.16
N GLY A 157 4.51 -6.61 -5.41
CA GLY A 157 3.47 -5.73 -5.89
C GLY A 157 2.33 -6.42 -6.65
N LEU A 158 2.29 -7.75 -6.72
CA LEU A 158 1.32 -8.52 -7.50
C LEU A 158 1.26 -8.11 -8.99
N ALA A 159 2.27 -7.45 -9.55
CA ALA A 159 2.33 -7.18 -10.99
C ALA A 159 2.60 -8.48 -11.77
N LYS A 160 2.49 -8.44 -13.11
CA LYS A 160 3.01 -9.52 -13.97
C LYS A 160 4.52 -9.68 -13.79
N GLY A 161 5.06 -10.82 -14.22
CA GLY A 161 6.50 -11.04 -14.27
C GLY A 161 7.08 -11.36 -12.89
N ILE A 162 8.13 -10.62 -12.50
CA ILE A 162 8.89 -10.91 -11.27
C ILE A 162 8.01 -10.93 -10.01
N ASP A 163 7.08 -9.99 -9.87
CA ASP A 163 6.17 -9.94 -8.73
C ASP A 163 5.32 -11.23 -8.62
N THR A 164 4.63 -11.63 -9.69
CA THR A 164 3.89 -12.93 -9.76
C THR A 164 4.79 -14.10 -9.39
N ILE A 165 5.97 -14.20 -10.00
CA ILE A 165 6.90 -15.32 -9.80
C ILE A 165 7.34 -15.40 -8.34
N SER A 166 7.62 -14.27 -7.70
CA SER A 166 8.02 -14.22 -6.29
C SER A 166 6.91 -14.73 -5.36
N HIS A 167 5.67 -14.27 -5.55
CA HIS A 167 4.52 -14.73 -4.75
C HIS A 167 4.24 -16.23 -4.95
N GLU A 168 4.22 -16.70 -6.20
CA GLU A 168 3.97 -18.11 -6.51
C GLU A 168 5.06 -19.01 -5.92
N THR A 169 6.32 -18.59 -6.05
CA THR A 169 7.46 -19.35 -5.51
C THR A 169 7.38 -19.40 -3.98
N ALA A 170 7.04 -18.29 -3.33
CA ALA A 170 6.85 -18.25 -1.89
C ALA A 170 5.81 -19.29 -1.43
N ILE A 171 4.66 -19.31 -2.09
CA ILE A 171 3.55 -20.23 -1.79
C ILE A 171 3.96 -21.69 -2.03
N VAL A 172 4.60 -21.99 -3.17
CA VAL A 172 5.05 -23.35 -3.51
C VAL A 172 6.03 -23.89 -2.46
N HIS A 173 6.89 -23.03 -1.92
CA HIS A 173 7.84 -23.38 -0.86
C HIS A 173 7.27 -23.22 0.56
N LYS A 174 5.95 -23.10 0.71
CA LYS A 174 5.24 -22.96 2.00
C LYS A 174 5.66 -21.74 2.83
N GLY A 175 6.23 -20.73 2.18
CA GLY A 175 6.54 -19.44 2.76
C GLY A 175 5.32 -18.53 2.87
N LYS A 176 5.51 -17.37 3.50
CA LYS A 176 4.50 -16.33 3.64
C LYS A 176 4.78 -15.19 2.67
N THR A 177 3.73 -14.50 2.24
CA THR A 177 3.90 -13.37 1.32
C THR A 177 2.89 -12.25 1.52
N ILE A 178 3.35 -11.02 1.31
CA ILE A 178 2.56 -9.79 1.36
C ILE A 178 2.50 -9.18 -0.04
N ALA A 179 1.30 -9.03 -0.59
CA ALA A 179 1.09 -8.26 -1.81
C ALA A 179 0.60 -6.85 -1.47
N VAL A 180 1.40 -5.84 -1.82
CA VAL A 180 0.99 -4.45 -1.70
C VAL A 180 0.30 -4.06 -3.02
N LEU A 181 -0.93 -3.57 -3.01
CA LEU A 181 -1.77 -3.39 -4.20
C LEU A 181 -1.88 -1.90 -4.59
N PRO A 182 -1.93 -1.59 -5.90
CA PRO A 182 -2.24 -0.25 -6.38
C PRO A 182 -3.76 0.02 -6.45
N THR A 183 -4.58 -0.99 -6.19
CA THR A 183 -6.04 -0.98 -6.26
C THR A 183 -6.66 -1.38 -4.92
N ASN A 184 -7.97 -1.20 -4.77
CA ASN A 184 -8.70 -1.80 -3.66
C ASN A 184 -8.86 -3.32 -3.85
N PHE A 185 -9.27 -4.03 -2.79
CA PHE A 185 -9.36 -5.49 -2.78
C PHE A 185 -10.37 -6.06 -3.81
N ASN A 186 -11.36 -5.27 -4.24
CA ASN A 186 -12.39 -5.70 -5.20
C ASN A 186 -11.94 -5.54 -6.67
N LYS A 187 -10.83 -4.84 -6.92
CA LYS A 187 -10.31 -4.55 -8.27
C LYS A 187 -8.87 -5.01 -8.43
N ILE A 188 -8.59 -6.27 -8.10
CA ILE A 188 -7.25 -6.86 -8.27
C ILE A 188 -6.75 -6.64 -9.71
N TYR A 189 -5.52 -6.12 -9.80
CA TYR A 189 -4.86 -5.85 -11.06
C TYR A 189 -3.42 -6.37 -11.04
N PRO A 190 -2.96 -7.07 -12.10
CA PRO A 190 -3.71 -7.43 -13.31
C PRO A 190 -4.78 -8.50 -13.01
N LYS A 191 -5.83 -8.56 -13.84
CA LYS A 191 -6.96 -9.48 -13.64
C LYS A 191 -6.55 -10.95 -13.57
N GLU A 192 -5.52 -11.35 -14.32
CA GLU A 192 -4.97 -12.71 -14.31
C GLU A 192 -4.39 -13.14 -12.96
N ASN A 193 -3.98 -12.20 -12.11
CA ASN A 193 -3.47 -12.48 -10.76
C ASN A 193 -4.57 -12.53 -9.70
N GLN A 194 -5.86 -12.54 -10.08
CA GLN A 194 -6.98 -12.65 -9.12
C GLN A 194 -6.91 -13.93 -8.28
N GLU A 195 -6.65 -15.07 -8.92
CA GLU A 195 -6.53 -16.34 -8.19
C GLU A 195 -5.27 -16.40 -7.33
N LEU A 196 -4.18 -15.76 -7.78
CA LEU A 196 -2.98 -15.63 -6.96
C LEU A 196 -3.24 -14.78 -5.71
N ALA A 197 -3.95 -13.65 -5.84
CA ALA A 197 -4.32 -12.82 -4.69
C ALA A 197 -5.15 -13.62 -3.65
N LYS A 198 -6.06 -14.49 -4.11
CA LYS A 198 -6.80 -15.40 -3.22
C LYS A 198 -5.88 -16.39 -2.52
N LYS A 199 -4.96 -17.04 -3.25
CA LYS A 199 -3.97 -17.96 -2.66
C LYS A 199 -3.05 -17.27 -1.66
N ILE A 200 -2.69 -16.00 -1.88
CA ILE A 200 -1.91 -15.22 -0.92
C ILE A 200 -2.67 -15.09 0.41
N LEU A 201 -4.00 -15.01 0.40
CA LEU A 201 -4.80 -14.94 1.63
C LEU A 201 -4.85 -16.25 2.43
N ASP A 202 -4.29 -17.35 1.91
CA ASP A 202 -4.09 -18.61 2.64
C ASP A 202 -2.90 -18.50 3.61
N GLY A 203 -2.97 -17.49 4.48
CA GLY A 203 -1.99 -17.19 5.52
C GLY A 203 -0.92 -16.15 5.15
N GLY A 204 -1.07 -15.46 4.02
CA GLY A 204 -0.37 -14.22 3.68
C GLY A 204 -1.26 -12.98 3.87
N LEU A 205 -0.85 -11.86 3.26
CA LEU A 205 -1.49 -10.56 3.47
C LEU A 205 -1.60 -9.76 2.17
N LEU A 206 -2.73 -9.08 1.97
CA LEU A 206 -2.88 -8.02 0.97
C LEU A 206 -2.88 -6.67 1.69
N VAL A 207 -2.18 -5.67 1.15
CA VAL A 207 -2.11 -4.29 1.71
C VAL A 207 -2.43 -3.29 0.61
N THR A 208 -3.18 -2.22 0.90
CA THR A 208 -3.44 -1.13 -0.06
C THR A 208 -3.70 0.20 0.64
N SER A 209 -3.46 1.30 -0.07
CA SER A 209 -3.88 2.65 0.35
C SER A 209 -5.21 3.08 -0.26
N ILE A 210 -5.83 2.24 -1.11
CA ILE A 210 -7.04 2.60 -1.86
C ILE A 210 -8.26 1.96 -1.19
N GLY A 211 -9.15 2.80 -0.67
CA GLY A 211 -10.37 2.34 0.00
C GLY A 211 -11.46 1.82 -0.94
N PRO A 212 -12.54 1.25 -0.36
CA PRO A 212 -13.68 0.68 -1.07
C PRO A 212 -14.25 1.49 -2.25
N LYS A 213 -14.52 2.78 -2.02
CA LYS A 213 -15.15 3.67 -3.01
C LYS A 213 -14.16 4.66 -3.63
N GLU A 214 -12.87 4.52 -3.30
CA GLU A 214 -11.81 5.32 -3.90
C GLU A 214 -11.46 4.82 -5.31
N ASN A 215 -11.08 5.76 -6.18
CA ASN A 215 -10.62 5.44 -7.52
C ASN A 215 -9.12 5.13 -7.51
N THR A 216 -8.73 4.19 -8.36
CA THR A 216 -7.31 3.95 -8.69
C THR A 216 -6.90 4.85 -9.85
N TYR A 217 -5.76 5.51 -9.71
CA TYR A 217 -5.15 6.33 -10.76
C TYR A 217 -3.86 5.69 -11.26
N LYS A 218 -3.33 6.18 -12.40
CA LYS A 218 -2.02 5.73 -12.89
C LYS A 218 -0.90 5.99 -11.88
N SER A 219 -0.97 7.10 -11.13
CA SER A 219 -0.01 7.40 -10.07
C SER A 219 -0.04 6.39 -8.93
N SER A 220 -1.20 5.79 -8.62
CA SER A 220 -1.34 4.79 -7.55
C SER A 220 -0.40 3.58 -7.73
N PHE A 221 -0.01 3.26 -8.97
CA PHE A 221 0.97 2.21 -9.27
C PHE A 221 2.40 2.58 -8.86
N LEU A 222 2.74 3.87 -8.86
CA LEU A 222 4.02 4.39 -8.38
C LEU A 222 3.96 4.67 -6.88
N ASP A 223 2.87 5.27 -6.40
CA ASP A 223 2.65 5.62 -4.98
C ASP A 223 2.65 4.38 -4.08
N ARG A 224 2.23 3.22 -4.60
CA ARG A 224 2.27 1.96 -3.86
C ARG A 224 3.71 1.54 -3.52
N ASN A 225 4.67 1.82 -4.40
CA ASN A 225 6.03 1.28 -4.28
C ASN A 225 6.78 1.83 -3.06
N GLN A 226 6.47 3.04 -2.58
CA GLN A 226 7.01 3.52 -1.31
C GLN A 226 6.54 2.68 -0.13
N TYR A 227 5.28 2.25 -0.09
CA TYR A 227 4.79 1.40 1.00
C TYR A 227 5.46 0.03 0.96
N LEU A 228 5.58 -0.57 -0.22
CA LEU A 228 6.29 -1.82 -0.43
C LEU A 228 7.75 -1.74 0.05
N ALA A 229 8.46 -0.65 -0.29
CA ALA A 229 9.82 -0.45 0.18
C ALA A 229 9.89 -0.27 1.71
N ASN A 230 9.01 0.55 2.29
CA ASN A 230 9.03 0.86 3.73
C ASN A 230 8.70 -0.34 4.62
N ILE A 231 7.75 -1.19 4.22
CA ILE A 231 7.44 -2.42 4.98
C ILE A 231 8.53 -3.49 4.84
N SER A 232 9.49 -3.34 3.93
CA SER A 232 10.55 -4.33 3.72
C SER A 232 11.83 -3.95 4.47
N ASP A 233 12.61 -4.94 4.87
CA ASP A 233 13.97 -4.73 5.43
C ASP A 233 15.01 -4.68 4.30
N ILE A 234 14.77 -5.49 3.25
CA ILE A 234 15.63 -5.66 2.08
C ILE A 234 14.78 -5.53 0.81
N VAL A 235 15.31 -4.88 -0.22
CA VAL A 235 14.74 -4.85 -1.58
C VAL A 235 15.71 -5.52 -2.54
N VAL A 236 15.26 -6.59 -3.18
CA VAL A 236 16.01 -7.40 -4.15
C VAL A 236 15.48 -7.12 -5.56
N VAL A 237 16.37 -6.69 -6.44
CA VAL A 237 16.07 -6.41 -7.85
C VAL A 237 16.66 -7.52 -8.71
N THR A 238 15.82 -8.25 -9.43
CA THR A 238 16.29 -9.38 -10.26
C THR A 238 16.50 -8.99 -11.71
N GLU A 239 15.58 -8.24 -12.32
CA GLU A 239 15.75 -7.68 -13.67
C GLU A 239 14.95 -6.38 -13.81
N THR A 240 15.55 -5.35 -14.40
CA THR A 240 14.94 -4.04 -14.58
C THR A 240 15.51 -3.26 -15.76
N ASN A 241 14.93 -2.09 -16.04
CA ASN A 241 15.46 -1.11 -16.99
C ASN A 241 15.44 0.31 -16.39
N LEU A 242 16.13 1.25 -17.04
CA LEU A 242 16.27 2.64 -16.58
C LEU A 242 14.93 3.37 -16.40
N LYS A 243 13.92 3.06 -17.21
CA LYS A 243 12.59 3.71 -17.21
C LYS A 243 11.51 2.74 -16.75
N SER A 244 11.73 2.09 -15.61
CA SER A 244 10.80 1.10 -15.04
C SER A 244 10.14 1.59 -13.76
N GLY A 245 8.99 1.00 -13.43
CA GLY A 245 8.40 1.13 -12.10
C GLY A 245 9.28 0.52 -10.99
N THR A 246 10.14 -0.44 -11.31
CA THR A 246 11.12 -1.01 -10.37
C THR A 246 12.15 0.03 -9.96
N MET A 247 12.62 0.88 -10.88
CA MET A 247 13.57 1.96 -10.56
C MET A 247 12.95 2.99 -9.59
N ASN A 248 11.63 3.18 -9.65
CA ASN A 248 10.89 3.93 -8.62
C ASN A 248 10.95 3.22 -7.26
N THR A 249 10.78 1.90 -7.21
CA THR A 249 10.93 1.14 -5.95
C THR A 249 12.35 1.25 -5.37
N ILE A 250 13.38 1.18 -6.22
CA ILE A 250 14.80 1.32 -5.80
C ILE A 250 15.05 2.68 -5.16
N ARG A 251 14.54 3.75 -5.78
CA ARG A 251 14.61 5.10 -5.21
C ARG A 251 13.92 5.16 -3.84
N ASN A 252 12.69 4.67 -3.74
CA ASN A 252 11.94 4.68 -2.48
C ASN A 252 12.65 3.87 -1.38
N ALA A 253 13.30 2.76 -1.74
CA ALA A 253 14.10 1.96 -0.81
C ALA A 253 15.32 2.75 -0.30
N SER A 254 15.99 3.48 -1.19
CA SER A 254 17.11 4.37 -0.85
C SER A 254 16.67 5.48 0.10
N GLU A 255 15.56 6.16 -0.21
CA GLU A 255 14.97 7.20 0.64
C GLU A 255 14.54 6.67 2.01
N ALA A 256 14.04 5.42 2.06
CA ALA A 256 13.68 4.74 3.30
C ALA A 256 14.87 4.05 4.00
N SER A 257 16.11 4.28 3.54
CA SER A 257 17.34 3.70 4.10
C SER A 257 17.29 2.17 4.21
N LYS A 258 16.64 1.51 3.26
CA LYS A 258 16.53 0.04 3.19
C LYS A 258 17.72 -0.55 2.46
N LYS A 259 18.09 -1.79 2.83
CA LYS A 259 19.15 -2.50 2.11
C LYS A 259 18.67 -2.84 0.71
N ILE A 260 19.43 -2.45 -0.30
CA ILE A 260 19.14 -2.74 -1.71
C ILE A 260 20.15 -3.76 -2.23
N LEU A 261 19.65 -4.87 -2.75
CA LEU A 261 20.43 -5.92 -3.40
C LEU A 261 19.98 -6.05 -4.85
N PHE A 262 20.91 -6.29 -5.77
CA PHE A 262 20.54 -6.52 -7.17
C PHE A 262 21.40 -7.57 -7.84
N VAL A 263 20.80 -8.33 -8.76
CA VAL A 263 21.54 -9.22 -9.67
C VAL A 263 22.19 -8.38 -10.76
N ASP A 264 23.30 -8.81 -11.35
CA ASP A 264 23.85 -8.13 -12.53
C ASP A 264 22.78 -8.00 -13.63
N GLN A 265 22.55 -6.76 -14.08
CA GLN A 265 21.54 -6.41 -15.07
C GLN A 265 22.05 -6.55 -16.52
N GLU A 266 23.30 -6.99 -16.71
CA GLU A 266 23.98 -7.10 -18.02
C GLU A 266 24.03 -5.75 -18.78
N ASP A 267 23.91 -4.65 -18.04
CA ASP A 267 23.94 -3.28 -18.53
C ASP A 267 24.61 -2.41 -17.47
N GLU A 268 25.81 -1.91 -17.78
CA GLU A 268 26.59 -1.08 -16.86
C GLU A 268 25.89 0.23 -16.49
N LEU A 269 25.08 0.83 -17.37
CA LEU A 269 24.34 2.05 -17.04
C LEU A 269 23.28 1.76 -15.99
N ILE A 270 22.57 0.64 -16.12
CA ILE A 270 21.58 0.21 -15.12
C ILE A 270 22.28 -0.13 -13.81
N ASN A 271 23.33 -0.96 -13.85
CA ASN A 271 24.09 -1.36 -12.65
C ASN A 271 24.62 -0.14 -11.88
N ASN A 272 25.25 0.81 -12.57
CA ASN A 272 25.76 2.03 -11.95
C ASN A 272 24.63 2.92 -11.41
N LYS A 273 23.47 2.94 -12.07
CA LYS A 273 22.30 3.65 -11.54
C LYS A 273 21.82 3.06 -10.23
N ILE A 274 21.76 1.73 -10.11
CA ILE A 274 21.35 1.03 -8.89
C ILE A 274 22.37 1.26 -7.76
N ARG A 275 23.68 1.16 -8.06
CA ARG A 275 24.76 1.50 -7.11
C ARG A 275 24.66 2.94 -6.63
N GLY A 276 24.29 3.88 -7.50
CA GLY A 276 24.05 5.28 -7.15
C GLY A 276 22.91 5.50 -6.15
N PHE A 277 22.02 4.53 -5.97
CA PHE A 277 21.00 4.51 -4.91
C PHE A 277 21.43 3.73 -3.65
N GLY A 278 22.70 3.31 -3.58
CA GLY A 278 23.22 2.49 -2.48
C GLY A 278 23.01 0.99 -2.66
N GLY A 279 22.69 0.53 -3.88
CA GLY A 279 22.52 -0.89 -4.16
C GLY A 279 23.83 -1.66 -4.17
N GLU A 280 23.82 -2.84 -3.54
CA GLU A 280 24.91 -3.80 -3.55
C GLU A 280 24.60 -4.93 -4.53
N MET A 281 25.56 -5.26 -5.40
CA MET A 281 25.40 -6.35 -6.35
C MET A 281 25.56 -7.69 -5.63
N LEU A 282 24.66 -8.63 -5.89
CA LEU A 282 24.78 -10.01 -5.44
C LEU A 282 25.82 -10.72 -6.30
N ASN A 283 26.89 -11.19 -5.67
CA ASN A 283 27.82 -12.12 -6.30
C ASN A 283 27.30 -13.56 -6.07
N ASP A 284 27.49 -14.42 -7.07
CA ASP A 284 26.93 -15.80 -7.11
C ASP A 284 27.17 -16.66 -5.87
#